data_AF-A0A9E2R8C8-F1
#
_entry.id   AF-A0A9E2R8C8-F1
#
_cell.length_a   1.000
_cell.length_b   1.000
_cell.length_c   1.000
_cell.angle_alpha   90.00
_cell.angle_beta   90.00
_cell.angle_gamma   90.00
#
_symmetry.space_group_name_H-M   'P 1'
#
loop_
_entity.id
_entity.type
_entity.pdbx_description
1 polymer ?
#
loop_
_entity_poly.entity_id
_entity_poly.type
_entity_poly.pdbx_seq_one_letter_code
_entity_poly.pdbx_strand_id
1 'polypeptide(L)'
;MGFKDSLASGAAPVFIRCALGITFLWAGLGKCFESDRLNPQDAAILANVGVITSEQAIRPAALGGGGLTLAQLTIGQATVPANPPVNPPASNPGNGAPASSPAAPPPAPTVSLRTYTAADFPNGASVLRLHGVTLKLVKAANPPAGQTAVWPKILDQQPWPVAFAYAAALTEVLCGFLALTGLLGRFAGVLLAMVMGCAIWLDQLGPAIQSGQTMLGILPRHGGFDIAAWRPLLWQLSLLMCALSLACTGSGALSLDRMMGTGGGGKPATKPKGKDEI
;
A
#
# COMPACT_ATOMS: atom_id res chain seq x y z
N MET A 1 38.46 9.04 22.75
CA MET A 1 37.28 9.88 22.47
C MET A 1 36.68 10.29 23.79
N GLY A 2 36.40 11.58 23.99
CA GLY A 2 35.73 12.02 25.21
C GLY A 2 34.28 11.54 25.22
N PHE A 3 33.68 11.45 26.41
CA PHE A 3 32.26 11.12 26.58
C PHE A 3 31.35 12.04 25.73
N LYS A 4 31.71 13.32 25.58
CA LYS A 4 31.00 14.31 24.77
C LYS A 4 31.00 13.96 23.27
N ASP A 5 32.13 13.50 22.72
CA ASP A 5 32.24 13.10 21.31
C ASP A 5 31.41 11.84 21.03
N SER A 6 31.39 10.91 21.99
CA SER A 6 30.57 9.70 21.92
C SER A 6 29.08 10.01 21.99
N LEU A 7 28.67 11.01 22.77
CA LEU A 7 27.27 11.38 22.92
C LEU A 7 26.76 12.13 21.68
N ALA A 8 27.57 13.04 21.13
CA ALA A 8 27.24 13.78 19.90
C ALA A 8 27.11 12.86 18.68
N SER A 9 28.01 11.87 18.54
CA SER A 9 27.96 10.90 17.44
C SER A 9 26.84 9.86 17.59
N GLY A 10 26.40 9.57 18.82
CA GLY A 10 25.34 8.60 19.10
C GLY A 10 23.92 9.14 19.09
N ALA A 11 23.71 10.43 19.42
CA ALA A 11 22.37 10.99 19.60
C ALA A 11 21.59 11.16 18.29
N ALA A 12 22.23 11.65 17.22
CA ALA A 12 21.54 11.93 15.95
C ALA A 12 20.91 10.67 15.31
N PRO A 13 21.60 9.52 15.20
CA PRO A 13 20.99 8.29 14.68
C PRO A 13 19.81 7.79 15.54
N VAL A 14 19.86 7.96 16.87
CA VAL A 14 18.76 7.60 17.77
C VAL A 14 17.55 8.49 17.53
N PHE A 15 17.76 9.80 17.42
CA PHE A 15 16.67 10.74 17.12
C PHE A 15 15.99 10.43 15.79
N ILE A 16 16.76 10.20 14.72
CA ILE A 16 16.22 9.85 13.39
C ILE A 16 15.39 8.57 13.46
N ARG A 17 15.85 7.55 14.20
CA ARG A 17 15.10 6.30 14.42
C ARG A 17 13.79 6.52 15.13
N CYS A 18 13.80 7.28 16.23
CA CYS A 18 12.58 7.60 16.96
C CYS A 18 11.60 8.38 16.08
N ALA A 19 12.07 9.41 15.37
CA ALA A 19 11.24 10.24 14.52
C ALA A 19 10.61 9.43 13.37
N LEU A 20 11.42 8.70 12.60
CA LEU A 20 10.92 7.84 11.51
C LEU A 20 10.04 6.72 12.04
N GLY A 21 10.51 6.03 13.07
CA GLY A 21 9.83 4.89 13.63
C GLY A 21 8.43 5.23 14.13
N ILE A 22 8.27 6.33 14.88
CA ILE A 22 6.96 6.82 15.32
C ILE A 22 6.11 7.22 14.12
N THR A 23 6.68 7.99 13.18
CA THR A 23 5.95 8.49 12.01
C THR A 23 5.37 7.36 11.16
N PHE A 24 6.20 6.36 10.84
CA PHE A 24 5.80 5.25 9.98
C PHE A 24 4.93 4.23 10.68
N LEU A 25 5.17 3.97 11.97
CA LEU A 25 4.30 3.12 12.75
C LEU A 25 2.90 3.73 12.84
N TRP A 26 2.81 5.03 13.16
CA TRP A 26 1.54 5.75 13.21
C TRP A 26 0.85 5.80 11.84
N ALA A 27 1.58 6.13 10.77
CA ALA A 27 1.02 6.18 9.42
C ALA A 27 0.53 4.82 8.92
N GLY A 28 1.27 3.74 9.22
CA GLY A 28 0.90 2.38 8.86
C GLY A 28 -0.32 1.88 9.64
N LEU A 29 -0.34 2.10 10.96
CA LEU A 29 -1.50 1.77 11.80
C LEU A 29 -2.74 2.56 11.37
N GLY A 30 -2.59 3.85 11.05
CA GLY A 30 -3.69 4.67 10.52
C GLY A 30 -4.29 4.09 9.24
N LYS A 31 -3.48 3.55 8.32
CA LYS A 31 -4.02 2.88 7.11
C LYS A 31 -4.83 1.63 7.44
N CYS A 32 -4.42 0.87 8.46
CA CYS A 32 -5.07 -0.38 8.84
C CYS A 32 -6.35 -0.19 9.66
N PHE A 33 -6.47 0.90 10.42
CA PHE A 33 -7.56 1.07 11.40
C PHE A 33 -8.48 2.26 11.11
N GLU A 34 -8.02 3.29 10.40
CA GLU A 34 -8.86 4.43 10.05
C GLU A 34 -9.64 4.13 8.78
N SER A 35 -10.86 4.65 8.72
CA SER A 35 -11.71 4.58 7.53
C SER A 35 -11.95 5.97 6.97
N ASP A 36 -11.83 6.11 5.66
CA ASP A 36 -12.13 7.35 4.95
C ASP A 36 -13.48 7.22 4.23
N ARG A 37 -14.22 8.32 4.15
CA ARG A 37 -15.43 8.40 3.33
C ARG A 37 -15.05 8.85 1.93
N LEU A 38 -15.35 8.01 0.95
CA LEU A 38 -15.12 8.26 -0.46
C LEU A 38 -16.32 8.97 -1.08
N ASN A 39 -16.02 9.77 -2.11
CA ASN A 39 -17.07 10.26 -3.00
C ASN A 39 -17.64 9.10 -3.86
N PRO A 40 -18.82 9.28 -4.47
CA PRO A 40 -19.48 8.26 -5.29
C PRO A 40 -18.62 7.70 -6.44
N GLN A 41 -17.84 8.55 -7.10
CA GLN A 41 -16.99 8.15 -8.23
C GLN A 41 -15.85 7.22 -7.77
N ASP A 42 -15.21 7.55 -6.66
CA ASP A 42 -14.10 6.80 -6.11
C ASP A 42 -14.54 5.46 -5.52
N ALA A 43 -15.75 5.43 -4.93
CA ALA A 43 -16.39 4.20 -4.51
C ALA A 43 -16.66 3.27 -5.70
N ALA A 44 -17.16 3.81 -6.82
CA ALA A 44 -17.38 3.03 -8.04
C ALA A 44 -16.07 2.45 -8.60
N ILE A 45 -14.99 3.24 -8.62
CA ILE A 45 -13.66 2.76 -9.02
C ILE A 45 -13.22 1.59 -8.13
N LEU A 46 -13.32 1.74 -6.80
CA LEU A 46 -12.93 0.68 -5.86
C LEU A 46 -13.82 -0.56 -5.93
N ALA A 47 -15.10 -0.41 -6.24
CA ALA A 47 -16.01 -1.53 -6.49
C ALA A 47 -15.65 -2.29 -7.77
N ASN A 48 -15.26 -1.58 -8.84
CA ASN A 48 -14.83 -2.19 -10.10
C ASN A 48 -13.52 -2.97 -9.95
N VAL A 49 -12.66 -2.61 -8.99
CA VAL A 49 -11.48 -3.39 -8.62
C VAL A 49 -11.77 -4.36 -7.47
N GLY A 50 -13.02 -4.63 -7.13
CA GLY A 50 -13.39 -5.68 -6.17
C GLY A 50 -13.06 -5.38 -4.70
N VAL A 51 -12.75 -4.14 -4.34
CA VAL A 51 -12.53 -3.72 -2.94
C VAL A 51 -13.85 -3.52 -2.20
N ILE A 52 -14.85 -2.96 -2.89
CA ILE A 52 -16.18 -2.68 -2.32
C ILE A 52 -17.19 -3.63 -2.95
N THR A 53 -18.02 -4.24 -2.10
CA THR A 53 -19.16 -5.03 -2.56
C THR A 53 -20.41 -4.16 -2.68
N SER A 54 -21.32 -4.51 -3.58
CA SER A 54 -22.62 -3.82 -3.73
C SER A 54 -23.44 -3.82 -2.44
N GLU A 55 -23.27 -4.84 -1.59
CA GLU A 55 -23.94 -4.93 -0.29
C GLU A 55 -23.43 -3.87 0.71
N GLN A 56 -22.12 -3.57 0.67
CA GLN A 56 -21.54 -2.48 1.45
C GLN A 56 -22.01 -1.09 0.97
N ALA A 57 -22.35 -0.95 -0.32
CA ALA A 57 -22.88 0.31 -0.88
C ALA A 57 -24.26 0.66 -0.30
N ILE A 58 -25.05 -0.35 0.04
CA ILE A 58 -26.45 -0.19 0.46
C ILE A 58 -26.56 0.02 1.97
N ARG A 59 -25.55 -0.42 2.77
CA ARG A 59 -25.58 -0.23 4.22
C ARG A 59 -25.42 1.26 4.58
N PRO A 60 -26.41 1.88 5.26
CA PRO A 60 -26.28 3.27 5.68
C PRO A 60 -25.09 3.42 6.63
N ALA A 61 -24.26 4.42 6.36
CA ALA A 61 -23.06 4.77 7.15
C ALA A 61 -23.34 5.13 8.64
N ALA A 62 -24.60 5.03 9.08
CA ALA A 62 -25.06 5.39 10.42
C ALA A 62 -24.67 4.39 11.52
N LEU A 63 -24.27 3.16 11.16
CA LEU A 63 -23.71 2.21 12.13
C LEU A 63 -22.20 2.46 12.26
N GLY A 64 -21.86 3.57 12.90
CA GLY A 64 -20.49 4.02 13.07
C GLY A 64 -19.56 3.02 13.75
N GLY A 65 -18.32 2.95 13.26
CA GLY A 65 -17.15 2.58 14.07
C GLY A 65 -16.82 1.09 14.24
N GLY A 66 -17.69 0.17 13.84
CA GLY A 66 -17.38 -1.26 13.86
C GLY A 66 -16.55 -1.65 12.65
N GLY A 67 -15.22 -1.55 12.73
CA GLY A 67 -14.30 -1.95 11.65
C GLY A 67 -14.66 -3.33 11.08
N LEU A 68 -14.71 -3.43 9.75
CA LEU A 68 -14.84 -4.72 9.06
C LEU A 68 -13.72 -5.64 9.54
N THR A 69 -14.10 -6.73 10.21
CA THR A 69 -13.11 -7.69 10.72
C THR A 69 -12.44 -8.39 9.53
N LEU A 70 -11.17 -8.78 9.67
CA LEU A 70 -10.42 -9.51 8.64
C LEU A 70 -11.18 -10.78 8.18
N ALA A 71 -11.98 -11.37 9.07
CA ALA A 71 -12.86 -12.50 8.78
C ALA A 71 -13.96 -12.20 7.73
N GLN A 72 -14.42 -10.94 7.60
CA GLN A 72 -15.37 -10.52 6.57
C GLN A 72 -14.70 -10.22 5.21
N LEU A 73 -13.38 -10.00 5.19
CA LEU A 73 -12.61 -9.73 3.95
C LEU A 73 -12.11 -11.02 3.28
N THR A 74 -12.00 -12.14 4.00
CA THR A 74 -11.35 -13.35 3.47
C THR A 74 -12.27 -14.28 2.66
N ILE A 75 -13.60 -14.18 2.72
CA ILE A 75 -14.50 -15.09 1.96
C ILE A 75 -15.71 -14.33 1.41
N GLY A 76 -15.46 -13.45 0.44
CA GLY A 76 -16.49 -12.85 -0.41
C GLY A 76 -16.61 -13.56 -1.76
N GLN A 77 -16.51 -14.89 -1.79
CA GLN A 77 -16.90 -15.63 -2.98
C GLN A 77 -18.42 -15.50 -3.08
N ALA A 78 -18.88 -14.61 -3.97
CA ALA A 78 -20.30 -14.34 -4.17
C ALA A 78 -21.05 -15.67 -4.34
N THR A 79 -21.81 -16.06 -3.33
CA THR A 79 -22.78 -17.14 -3.47
C THR A 79 -23.80 -16.65 -4.48
N VAL A 80 -23.71 -17.17 -5.69
CA VAL A 80 -24.72 -16.95 -6.73
C VAL A 80 -26.06 -17.34 -6.10
N PRO A 81 -27.04 -16.43 -5.99
CA PRO A 81 -28.35 -16.78 -5.44
C PRO A 81 -28.91 -17.95 -6.26
N ALA A 82 -29.22 -19.05 -5.59
CA ALA A 82 -29.77 -20.23 -6.22
C ALA A 82 -31.09 -19.86 -6.91
N ASN A 83 -31.16 -20.05 -8.23
CA ASN A 83 -32.42 -19.92 -8.96
C ASN A 83 -33.43 -20.91 -8.36
N PRO A 84 -34.70 -20.50 -8.17
CA PRO A 84 -35.74 -21.41 -7.71
C PRO A 84 -35.91 -22.58 -8.69
N PRO A 85 -36.24 -23.79 -8.20
CA PRO A 85 -36.38 -24.97 -9.04
C PRO A 85 -37.49 -24.75 -10.07
N VAL A 86 -37.12 -24.76 -11.35
CA VAL A 86 -38.08 -24.80 -12.46
C VAL A 86 -38.66 -26.21 -12.52
N ASN A 87 -39.96 -26.35 -12.24
CA ASN A 87 -40.68 -27.61 -12.40
C ASN A 87 -40.64 -28.05 -13.87
N PRO A 88 -40.29 -29.32 -14.17
CA PRO A 88 -40.34 -29.82 -15.53
C PRO A 88 -41.80 -29.97 -16.00
N PRO A 89 -42.13 -29.60 -17.25
CA PRO A 89 -43.45 -29.83 -17.82
C PRO A 89 -43.67 -31.32 -18.11
N ALA A 90 -44.92 -31.76 -17.91
CA ALA A 90 -45.37 -33.13 -18.11
C ALA A 90 -45.14 -33.62 -19.55
N SER A 91 -44.62 -34.84 -19.67
CA SER A 91 -44.32 -35.52 -20.92
C SER A 91 -45.59 -36.08 -21.59
N ASN A 92 -45.79 -35.71 -22.86
CA ASN A 92 -46.74 -36.38 -23.76
C ASN A 92 -46.07 -37.61 -24.39
N PRO A 93 -46.70 -38.79 -24.41
CA PRO A 93 -46.17 -39.97 -25.07
C PRO A 93 -46.65 -40.03 -26.53
N GLY A 94 -45.75 -40.01 -27.50
CA GLY A 94 -46.10 -40.40 -28.87
C GLY A 94 -45.20 -39.83 -29.96
N ASN A 95 -44.18 -40.61 -30.35
CA ASN A 95 -43.78 -40.97 -31.71
C ASN A 95 -42.25 -41.08 -31.83
N GLY A 96 -41.81 -42.27 -32.23
CA GLY A 96 -40.42 -42.60 -32.47
C GLY A 96 -39.85 -41.77 -33.62
N ALA A 97 -38.83 -40.98 -33.30
CA ALA A 97 -38.00 -40.25 -34.24
C ALA A 97 -36.55 -40.76 -34.15
N PRO A 98 -35.78 -40.73 -35.26
CA PRO A 98 -34.45 -41.30 -35.34
C PRO A 98 -33.46 -40.64 -34.37
N ALA A 99 -32.54 -41.45 -33.85
CA ALA A 99 -31.54 -41.11 -32.83
C ALA A 99 -30.86 -39.76 -33.12
N SER A 100 -31.27 -38.75 -32.35
CA SER A 100 -30.73 -37.39 -32.41
C SER A 100 -29.35 -37.40 -31.77
N SER A 101 -28.35 -36.82 -32.44
CA SER A 101 -27.03 -36.54 -31.85
C SER A 101 -27.21 -35.89 -30.46
N PRO A 102 -26.38 -36.22 -29.46
CA PRO A 102 -26.46 -35.64 -28.13
C PRO A 102 -26.51 -34.12 -28.25
N ALA A 103 -27.61 -33.52 -27.79
CA ALA A 103 -27.76 -32.07 -27.77
C ALA A 103 -26.54 -31.49 -27.03
N ALA A 104 -25.81 -30.59 -27.70
CA ALA A 104 -24.68 -29.92 -27.10
C ALA A 104 -25.11 -29.30 -25.76
N PRO A 105 -24.35 -29.50 -24.67
CA PRO A 105 -24.71 -28.94 -23.37
C PRO A 105 -24.95 -27.44 -23.52
N PRO A 106 -25.99 -26.89 -22.88
CA PRO A 106 -26.30 -25.47 -22.96
C PRO A 106 -25.04 -24.67 -22.59
N PRO A 107 -24.70 -23.61 -23.34
CA PRO A 107 -23.53 -22.80 -23.05
C PRO A 107 -23.60 -22.34 -21.60
N ALA A 108 -22.50 -22.53 -20.87
CA ALA A 108 -22.42 -22.10 -19.48
C ALA A 108 -22.79 -20.62 -19.39
N PRO A 109 -23.60 -20.21 -18.39
CA PRO A 109 -23.99 -18.81 -18.25
C PRO A 109 -22.76 -17.94 -18.14
N THR A 110 -22.59 -17.01 -19.10
CA THR A 110 -21.52 -16.02 -19.06
C THR A 110 -21.79 -15.08 -17.90
N VAL A 111 -20.95 -15.12 -16.87
CA VAL A 111 -21.02 -14.15 -15.77
C VAL A 111 -20.51 -12.82 -16.29
N SER A 112 -21.42 -11.94 -16.72
CA SER A 112 -21.07 -10.56 -17.04
C SER A 112 -20.61 -9.86 -15.76
N LEU A 113 -19.34 -9.49 -15.69
CA LEU A 113 -18.81 -8.65 -14.62
C LEU A 113 -19.62 -7.35 -14.60
N ARG A 114 -20.36 -7.13 -13.51
CA ARG A 114 -21.13 -5.90 -13.30
C ARG A 114 -20.14 -4.75 -13.20
N THR A 115 -20.25 -3.77 -14.11
CA THR A 115 -19.56 -2.49 -14.00
C THR A 115 -20.35 -1.56 -13.09
N TYR A 116 -19.69 -1.04 -12.07
CA TYR A 116 -20.23 -0.07 -11.14
C TYR A 116 -19.99 1.36 -11.60
N THR A 117 -20.95 2.24 -11.31
CA THR A 117 -20.93 3.67 -11.62
C THR A 117 -21.16 4.50 -10.35
N ALA A 118 -20.92 5.81 -10.41
CA ALA A 118 -21.18 6.70 -9.28
C ALA A 118 -22.66 6.65 -8.80
N ALA A 119 -23.60 6.34 -9.70
CA ALA A 119 -25.03 6.21 -9.35
C ALA A 119 -25.31 5.02 -8.43
N ASP A 120 -24.46 3.99 -8.43
CA ASP A 120 -24.55 2.86 -7.50
C ASP A 120 -24.13 3.24 -6.07
N PHE A 121 -23.50 4.41 -5.88
CA PHE A 121 -22.97 4.90 -4.60
C PHE A 121 -23.43 6.33 -4.27
N PRO A 122 -24.74 6.63 -4.23
CA PRO A 122 -25.24 8.01 -4.11
C PRO A 122 -24.76 8.72 -2.83
N ASN A 123 -24.48 7.96 -1.78
CA ASN A 123 -24.00 8.47 -0.48
C ASN A 123 -22.48 8.33 -0.29
N GLY A 124 -21.75 7.90 -1.33
CA GLY A 124 -20.36 7.45 -1.22
C GLY A 124 -20.23 6.09 -0.54
N ALA A 125 -19.02 5.74 -0.14
CA ALA A 125 -18.72 4.53 0.63
C ALA A 125 -17.64 4.82 1.67
N SER A 126 -17.68 4.14 2.81
CA SER A 126 -16.59 4.17 3.78
C SER A 126 -15.70 2.96 3.57
N VAL A 127 -14.40 3.19 3.43
CA VAL A 127 -13.40 2.13 3.27
C VAL A 127 -12.22 2.39 4.18
N LEU A 128 -11.44 1.35 4.49
CA LEU A 128 -10.17 1.52 5.17
C LEU A 128 -9.27 2.49 4.38
N ARG A 129 -8.60 3.39 5.10
CA ARG A 129 -7.67 4.39 4.56
C ARG A 129 -6.55 3.77 3.71
N LEU A 130 -6.20 2.51 3.99
CA LEU A 130 -5.40 1.64 3.13
C LEU A 130 -5.80 1.73 1.64
N HIS A 131 -7.10 1.65 1.34
CA HIS A 131 -7.62 1.64 -0.03
C HIS A 131 -7.53 3.00 -0.73
N GLY A 132 -7.17 4.07 -0.01
CA GLY A 132 -6.72 5.31 -0.63
C GLY A 132 -5.49 5.09 -1.53
N VAL A 133 -4.58 4.18 -1.17
CA VAL A 133 -3.42 3.82 -2.00
C VAL A 133 -3.86 3.05 -3.25
N THR A 134 -4.76 2.07 -3.09
CA THR A 134 -5.36 1.32 -4.22
C THR A 134 -6.01 2.29 -5.21
N LEU A 135 -6.82 3.22 -4.71
CA LEU A 135 -7.51 4.21 -5.54
C LEU A 135 -6.53 5.11 -6.32
N LYS A 136 -5.46 5.59 -5.67
CA LYS A 136 -4.43 6.39 -6.33
C LYS A 136 -3.72 5.61 -7.43
N LEU A 137 -3.39 4.34 -7.20
CA LEU A 137 -2.72 3.51 -8.19
C LEU A 137 -3.60 3.28 -9.43
N VAL A 138 -4.87 2.93 -9.21
CA VAL A 138 -5.86 2.72 -10.29
C VAL A 138 -6.07 3.99 -11.12
N LYS A 139 -6.23 5.15 -10.47
CA LYS A 139 -6.35 6.45 -11.15
C LYS A 139 -5.08 6.80 -11.93
N ALA A 140 -3.91 6.51 -11.38
CA ALA A 140 -2.66 6.81 -12.03
C ALA A 140 -2.37 5.88 -13.23
N ALA A 141 -2.95 4.67 -13.24
CA ALA A 141 -2.94 3.76 -14.39
C ALA A 141 -4.02 4.07 -15.44
N ASN A 142 -5.16 4.66 -15.03
CA ASN A 142 -6.29 5.05 -15.90
C ASN A 142 -6.68 6.51 -15.70
N PRO A 143 -5.86 7.45 -16.18
CA PRO A 143 -6.20 8.84 -16.05
C PRO A 143 -7.35 9.23 -17.01
N PRO A 144 -8.02 10.38 -16.77
CA PRO A 144 -9.04 10.91 -17.66
C PRO A 144 -8.55 11.09 -19.11
N ALA A 145 -9.49 11.14 -20.06
CA ALA A 145 -9.17 11.40 -21.46
C ALA A 145 -8.34 12.69 -21.62
N GLY A 146 -7.26 12.60 -22.41
CA GLY A 146 -6.32 13.71 -22.62
C GLY A 146 -5.15 13.76 -21.64
N GLN A 147 -5.13 12.90 -20.61
CA GLN A 147 -3.99 12.75 -19.69
C GLN A 147 -3.20 11.47 -20.00
N THR A 148 -1.90 11.45 -19.66
CA THR A 148 -1.02 10.30 -19.89
C THR A 148 -0.99 9.37 -18.69
N ALA A 149 -1.05 8.06 -18.91
CA ALA A 149 -0.89 7.08 -17.84
C ALA A 149 0.58 7.11 -17.37
N VAL A 150 0.80 7.29 -16.06
CA VAL A 150 2.16 7.31 -15.46
C VAL A 150 2.51 6.01 -14.75
N TRP A 151 1.58 5.06 -14.73
CA TRP A 151 1.79 3.70 -14.24
C TRP A 151 1.47 2.66 -15.29
N PRO A 152 2.15 1.50 -15.27
CA PRO A 152 1.86 0.41 -16.18
C PRO A 152 0.46 -0.15 -15.94
N LYS A 153 -0.27 -0.45 -17.03
CA LYS A 153 -1.64 -0.99 -16.96
C LYS A 153 -1.77 -2.31 -16.19
N ILE A 154 -0.70 -3.07 -16.03
CA ILE A 154 -0.71 -4.30 -15.23
C ILE A 154 -1.08 -4.04 -13.76
N LEU A 155 -0.80 -2.84 -13.25
CA LEU A 155 -1.11 -2.46 -11.86
C LEU A 155 -2.54 -1.99 -11.63
N ASP A 156 -3.32 -1.85 -12.70
CA ASP A 156 -4.77 -1.64 -12.61
C ASP A 156 -5.54 -2.96 -12.45
N GLN A 157 -4.94 -4.07 -12.89
CA GLN A 157 -5.58 -5.36 -12.87
C GLN A 157 -5.50 -5.97 -11.47
N GLN A 158 -6.63 -6.52 -11.00
CA GLN A 158 -6.65 -7.32 -9.78
C GLN A 158 -5.67 -8.50 -9.89
N PRO A 159 -4.94 -8.85 -8.80
CA PRO A 159 -5.03 -8.31 -7.44
C PRO A 159 -4.03 -7.17 -7.13
N TRP A 160 -3.29 -6.68 -8.11
CA TRP A 160 -2.09 -5.86 -7.91
C TRP A 160 -2.31 -4.57 -7.11
N PRO A 161 -3.29 -3.70 -7.40
CA PRO A 161 -3.41 -2.44 -6.67
C PRO A 161 -3.81 -2.62 -5.20
N VAL A 162 -4.48 -3.73 -4.88
CA VAL A 162 -4.81 -4.08 -3.49
C VAL A 162 -3.58 -4.65 -2.80
N ALA A 163 -2.87 -5.58 -3.44
CA ALA A 163 -1.63 -6.15 -2.91
C ALA A 163 -0.57 -5.07 -2.62
N PHE A 164 -0.42 -4.08 -3.51
CA PHE A 164 0.49 -2.94 -3.30
C PHE A 164 0.11 -2.09 -2.09
N ALA A 165 -1.18 -1.84 -1.88
CA ALA A 165 -1.64 -1.08 -0.72
C ALA A 165 -1.30 -1.83 0.58
N TYR A 166 -1.62 -3.13 0.67
CA TYR A 166 -1.26 -3.96 1.82
C TYR A 166 0.25 -4.04 2.03
N ALA A 167 1.03 -4.22 0.96
CA ALA A 167 2.49 -4.24 1.04
C ALA A 167 3.05 -2.93 1.58
N ALA A 168 2.52 -1.78 1.13
CA ALA A 168 2.92 -0.47 1.64
C ALA A 168 2.61 -0.34 3.13
N ALA A 169 1.37 -0.59 3.57
CA ALA A 169 1.00 -0.47 4.99
C ALA A 169 1.77 -1.44 5.90
N LEU A 170 1.95 -2.70 5.47
CA LEU A 170 2.74 -3.68 6.21
C LEU A 170 4.20 -3.23 6.32
N THR A 171 4.78 -2.71 5.22
CA THR A 171 6.14 -2.19 5.22
C THR A 171 6.29 -1.01 6.18
N GLU A 172 5.35 -0.07 6.21
CA GLU A 172 5.37 1.06 7.13
C GLU A 172 5.31 0.62 8.59
N VAL A 173 4.40 -0.29 8.95
CA VAL A 173 4.27 -0.81 10.33
C VAL A 173 5.52 -1.58 10.75
N LEU A 174 5.95 -2.55 9.95
CA LEU A 174 7.10 -3.39 10.28
C LEU A 174 8.39 -2.58 10.31
N CYS A 175 8.65 -1.75 9.30
CA CYS A 175 9.88 -0.97 9.24
C CYS A 175 9.87 0.20 10.24
N GLY A 176 8.70 0.77 10.55
CA GLY A 176 8.54 1.73 11.64
C GLY A 176 8.94 1.10 12.98
N PHE A 177 8.41 -0.09 13.28
CA PHE A 177 8.78 -0.84 14.48
C PHE A 177 10.28 -1.19 14.51
N LEU A 178 10.82 -1.75 13.42
CA LEU A 178 12.25 -2.10 13.32
C LEU A 178 13.16 -0.89 13.47
N ALA A 179 12.78 0.26 12.91
CA ALA A 179 13.50 1.52 13.09
C ALA A 179 13.51 1.95 14.56
N LEU A 180 12.38 1.86 15.28
CA LEU A 180 12.29 2.19 16.71
C LEU A 180 13.17 1.31 17.58
N THR A 181 13.13 0.00 17.35
CA THR A 181 13.92 -0.96 18.14
C THR A 181 15.39 -0.98 17.73
N GLY A 182 15.75 -0.31 16.63
CA GLY A 182 17.10 -0.32 16.06
C GLY A 182 17.50 -1.67 15.45
N LEU A 183 16.53 -2.56 15.20
CA LEU A 183 16.77 -3.87 14.59
C LEU A 183 16.77 -3.72 13.07
N LEU A 184 17.80 -4.26 12.40
CA LEU A 184 17.92 -4.20 10.94
C LEU A 184 17.74 -2.77 10.36
N GLY A 185 18.21 -1.75 11.09
CA GLY A 185 17.93 -0.34 10.75
C GLY A 185 18.31 0.07 9.33
N ARG A 186 19.36 -0.54 8.74
CA ARG A 186 19.72 -0.30 7.33
C ARG A 186 18.65 -0.78 6.37
N PHE A 187 18.21 -2.02 6.55
CA PHE A 187 17.18 -2.65 5.72
C PHE A 187 15.86 -1.91 5.86
N ALA A 188 15.46 -1.60 7.10
CA ALA A 188 14.28 -0.77 7.36
C ALA A 188 14.38 0.61 6.69
N GLY A 189 15.54 1.28 6.78
CA GLY A 189 15.79 2.56 6.11
C GLY A 189 15.61 2.51 4.60
N VAL A 190 16.13 1.46 3.93
CA VAL A 190 15.95 1.25 2.48
C VAL A 190 14.48 1.05 2.13
N LEU A 191 13.77 0.18 2.85
CA LEU A 191 12.36 -0.08 2.59
C LEU A 191 11.48 1.16 2.83
N LEU A 192 11.73 1.91 3.91
CA LEU A 192 11.04 3.18 4.18
C LEU A 192 11.33 4.22 3.09
N ALA A 193 12.57 4.28 2.60
CA ALA A 193 12.93 5.16 1.48
C ALA A 193 12.18 4.77 0.20
N MET A 194 12.06 3.48 -0.12
CA MET A 194 11.27 3.01 -1.26
C MET A 194 9.78 3.38 -1.13
N VAL A 195 9.17 3.18 0.05
CA VAL A 195 7.76 3.55 0.28
C VAL A 195 7.56 5.07 0.13
N MET A 196 8.48 5.90 0.63
CA MET A 196 8.40 7.36 0.44
C MET A 196 8.62 7.79 -1.00
N GLY A 197 9.56 7.17 -1.72
CA GLY A 197 9.74 7.42 -3.14
C GLY A 197 8.46 7.12 -3.92
N CYS A 198 7.82 5.99 -3.62
CA CYS A 198 6.53 5.62 -4.21
C CYS A 198 5.41 6.61 -3.83
N ALA A 199 5.35 7.05 -2.57
CA ALA A 199 4.37 8.03 -2.12
C ALA A 199 4.55 9.39 -2.81
N ILE A 200 5.78 9.89 -2.93
CA ILE A 200 6.10 11.14 -3.67
C ILE A 200 5.67 11.00 -5.14
N TRP A 201 5.94 9.83 -5.74
CA TRP A 201 5.53 9.56 -7.11
C TRP A 201 4.01 9.53 -7.26
N LEU A 202 3.28 8.84 -6.38
CA LEU A 202 1.82 8.72 -6.44
C LEU A 202 1.09 10.02 -6.10
N ASP A 203 1.63 10.82 -5.19
CA ASP A 203 0.92 11.97 -4.61
C ASP A 203 1.27 13.29 -5.28
N GLN A 204 2.51 13.44 -5.76
CA GLN A 204 3.02 14.73 -6.22
C GLN A 204 3.46 14.68 -7.68
N LEU A 205 4.44 13.84 -8.00
CA LEU A 205 5.07 13.84 -9.33
C LEU A 205 4.14 13.27 -10.40
N GLY A 206 3.52 12.12 -10.13
CA GLY A 206 2.60 11.44 -11.03
C GLY A 206 1.46 12.37 -11.46
N PRO A 207 0.62 12.88 -10.53
CA PRO A 207 -0.46 13.78 -10.88
C PRO A 207 -0.02 15.05 -11.65
N ALA A 208 1.16 15.61 -11.33
CA ALA A 208 1.71 16.74 -12.06
C ALA A 208 2.07 16.39 -13.51
N ILE A 209 2.71 15.23 -13.72
CA ILE A 209 3.04 14.71 -15.07
C ILE A 209 1.76 14.41 -15.85
N GLN A 210 0.78 13.73 -15.24
CA GLN A 210 -0.49 13.36 -15.88
C GLN A 210 -1.27 14.59 -16.36
N SER A 211 -1.28 15.66 -15.55
CA SER A 211 -1.96 16.91 -15.87
C SER A 211 -1.17 17.85 -16.80
N GLY A 212 0.09 17.51 -17.12
CA GLY A 212 1.00 18.38 -17.87
C GLY A 212 1.42 19.65 -17.12
N GLN A 213 1.10 19.75 -15.81
CA GLN A 213 1.42 20.90 -14.98
C GLN A 213 2.77 20.73 -14.28
N THR A 214 3.83 20.52 -15.07
CA THR A 214 5.19 20.34 -14.55
C THR A 214 6.08 21.56 -14.78
N MET A 215 6.95 21.86 -13.81
CA MET A 215 8.14 22.69 -13.98
C MET A 215 9.39 21.79 -13.95
N LEU A 216 10.42 22.13 -14.73
CA LEU A 216 11.64 21.30 -14.88
C LEU A 216 11.35 19.85 -15.31
N GLY A 217 10.22 19.62 -16.00
CA GLY A 217 9.80 18.32 -16.53
C GLY A 217 9.13 17.35 -15.54
N ILE A 218 9.39 17.45 -14.23
CA ILE A 218 8.87 16.49 -13.24
C ILE A 218 8.18 17.13 -12.03
N LEU A 219 8.54 18.36 -11.66
CA LEU A 219 8.04 18.97 -10.42
C LEU A 219 6.67 19.59 -10.66
N PRO A 220 5.74 19.54 -9.70
CA PRO A 220 4.47 20.26 -9.81
C PRO A 220 4.70 21.76 -10.04
N ARG A 221 3.91 22.37 -10.92
CA ARG A 221 3.96 23.81 -11.19
C ARG A 221 3.25 24.58 -10.07
N HIS A 222 4.01 24.93 -9.04
CA HIS A 222 3.57 25.84 -7.98
C HIS A 222 4.34 27.16 -8.04
N GLY A 223 3.82 28.21 -7.39
CA GLY A 223 4.58 29.45 -7.19
C GLY A 223 5.86 29.16 -6.39
N GLY A 224 7.00 29.74 -6.75
CA GLY A 224 8.29 29.47 -6.09
C GLY A 224 8.29 29.77 -4.58
N PHE A 225 7.43 30.69 -4.13
CA PHE A 225 7.26 31.06 -2.72
C PHE A 225 5.91 30.61 -2.13
N ASP A 226 5.17 29.74 -2.81
CA ASP A 226 3.92 29.19 -2.29
C ASP A 226 4.20 28.01 -1.34
N ILE A 227 4.60 28.35 -0.11
CA ILE A 227 5.00 27.39 0.92
C ILE A 227 3.88 26.38 1.19
N ALA A 228 2.61 26.79 1.10
CA ALA A 228 1.48 25.92 1.36
C ALA A 228 1.38 24.79 0.32
N ALA A 229 1.58 25.13 -0.97
CA ALA A 229 1.59 24.15 -2.05
C ALA A 229 2.81 23.21 -1.99
N TRP A 230 3.99 23.72 -1.60
CA TRP A 230 5.21 22.90 -1.48
C TRP A 230 5.25 22.01 -0.23
N ARG A 231 4.45 22.33 0.80
CA ARG A 231 4.52 21.65 2.10
C ARG A 231 4.41 20.12 2.02
N PRO A 232 3.46 19.51 1.29
CA PRO A 232 3.35 18.05 1.23
C PRO A 232 4.59 17.40 0.61
N LEU A 233 5.08 17.94 -0.51
CA LEU A 233 6.27 17.42 -1.18
C LEU A 233 7.52 17.57 -0.31
N LEU A 234 7.73 18.74 0.31
CA LEU A 234 8.87 18.97 1.20
C LEU A 234 8.83 18.08 2.44
N TRP A 235 7.64 17.84 2.99
CA TRP A 235 7.45 16.90 4.09
C TRP A 235 7.83 15.48 3.67
N GLN A 236 7.30 14.97 2.57
CA GLN A 236 7.63 13.63 2.07
C GLN A 236 9.12 13.50 1.72
N LEU A 237 9.70 14.53 1.09
CA LEU A 237 11.13 14.58 0.77
C LEU A 237 12.00 14.54 2.03
N SER A 238 11.60 15.23 3.10
CA SER A 238 12.32 15.19 4.38
C SER A 238 12.31 13.78 4.99
N LEU A 239 11.17 13.08 4.96
CA LEU A 239 11.05 11.70 5.43
C LEU A 239 11.90 10.74 4.59
N LEU A 240 11.91 10.92 3.26
CA LEU A 240 12.76 10.16 2.34
C LEU A 240 14.25 10.37 2.69
N MET A 241 14.69 11.61 2.88
CA MET A 241 16.09 11.91 3.22
C MET A 241 16.47 11.36 4.59
N CYS A 242 15.58 11.42 5.58
CA CYS A 242 15.78 10.77 6.87
C CYS A 242 15.90 9.25 6.73
N ALA A 243 15.06 8.61 5.91
CA ALA A 243 15.11 7.17 5.67
C ALA A 243 16.41 6.74 4.96
N LEU A 244 16.85 7.51 3.96
CA LEU A 244 18.15 7.31 3.31
C LEU A 244 19.32 7.54 4.27
N SER A 245 19.23 8.55 5.14
CA SER A 245 20.21 8.77 6.19
C SER A 245 20.28 7.56 7.13
N LEU A 246 19.14 6.99 7.54
CA LEU A 246 19.09 5.77 8.35
C LEU A 246 19.72 4.57 7.62
N ALA A 247 19.45 4.42 6.31
CA ALA A 247 20.06 3.39 5.48
C ALA A 247 21.60 3.50 5.44
N CYS A 248 22.13 4.73 5.37
CA CYS A 248 23.58 4.98 5.29
C CYS A 248 24.29 4.94 6.65
N THR A 249 23.67 5.46 7.72
CA THR A 249 24.31 5.67 9.03
C THR A 249 24.55 4.37 9.80
N GLY A 250 23.96 3.26 9.35
CA GLY A 250 24.17 1.94 9.94
C GLY A 250 23.40 1.71 11.22
N SER A 251 23.43 0.47 11.67
CA SER A 251 22.47 -0.03 12.65
C SER A 251 22.85 0.26 14.12
N GLY A 252 23.92 1.04 14.33
CA GLY A 252 24.31 1.57 15.64
C GLY A 252 24.84 0.48 16.58
N ALA A 253 25.17 0.85 17.82
CA ALA A 253 25.80 -0.06 18.77
C ALA A 253 24.89 -1.23 19.20
N LEU A 254 23.57 -1.06 19.13
CA LEU A 254 22.56 -2.01 19.61
C LEU A 254 22.01 -2.97 18.53
N SER A 255 22.55 -2.95 17.32
CA SER A 255 21.97 -3.73 16.24
C SER A 255 22.38 -5.20 16.24
N LEU A 256 21.40 -6.07 16.02
CA LEU A 256 21.60 -7.47 15.67
C LEU A 256 22.50 -7.68 14.44
N ASP A 257 22.63 -6.70 13.53
CA ASP A 257 23.60 -6.77 12.41
C ASP A 257 25.04 -6.93 12.91
N ARG A 258 25.40 -6.34 14.06
CA ARG A 258 26.74 -6.56 14.63
C ARG A 258 26.89 -7.98 15.16
N MET A 259 25.81 -8.54 15.69
CA MET A 259 25.76 -9.90 16.20
C MET A 259 25.79 -10.95 15.07
N MET A 260 25.19 -10.64 13.91
CA MET A 260 25.16 -11.55 12.75
C MET A 260 26.33 -11.35 11.78
N GLY A 261 26.88 -10.14 11.63
CA GLY A 261 27.87 -9.81 10.60
C GLY A 261 29.33 -9.78 11.04
N THR A 262 29.59 -9.79 12.34
CA THR A 262 30.97 -9.66 12.88
C THR A 262 31.16 -10.56 14.09
N GLY A 263 31.18 -11.88 13.86
CA GLY A 263 31.81 -12.85 14.78
C GLY A 263 33.31 -12.61 14.99
N GLY A 264 33.91 -11.66 14.26
CA GLY A 264 35.25 -11.14 14.54
C GLY A 264 35.22 -10.06 15.61
N GLY A 265 34.87 -10.43 16.84
CA GLY A 265 35.39 -9.71 18.01
C GLY A 265 36.90 -9.79 17.91
N GLY A 266 37.52 -8.84 17.20
CA GLY A 266 38.96 -8.75 17.07
C GLY A 266 39.50 -8.78 18.48
N LYS A 267 40.09 -9.93 18.88
CA LYS A 267 40.73 -10.06 20.18
C LYS A 267 41.57 -8.80 20.33
N PRO A 268 41.38 -8.02 21.42
CA PRO A 268 42.18 -6.82 21.62
C PRO A 268 43.62 -7.24 21.43
N ALA A 269 44.32 -6.63 20.46
CA ALA A 269 45.66 -7.04 20.09
C ALA A 269 46.47 -7.13 21.38
N THR A 270 46.82 -8.36 21.78
CA THR A 270 47.58 -8.58 23.00
C THR A 270 48.86 -7.78 22.84
N LYS A 271 49.04 -6.77 23.70
CA LYS A 271 50.24 -5.93 23.72
C LYS A 271 51.45 -6.88 23.64
N PRO A 272 52.37 -6.69 22.66
CA PRO A 272 53.58 -7.51 22.61
C PRO A 272 54.28 -7.38 23.97
N LYS A 273 54.49 -8.50 24.65
CA LYS A 273 55.29 -8.55 25.88
C LYS A 273 56.68 -8.01 25.51
N GLY A 274 57.06 -6.90 26.11
CA GLY A 274 58.43 -6.38 26.02
C GLY A 274 59.38 -7.51 26.41
N LYS A 275 60.36 -7.80 25.56
CA LYS A 275 61.52 -8.58 25.94
C LYS A 275 62.37 -7.67 26.81
N ASP A 276 62.13 -7.73 28.10
CA ASP A 276 63.09 -7.26 29.08
C ASP A 276 64.25 -8.28 29.15
N GLU A 277 65.47 -7.73 29.07
CA GLU A 277 66.71 -8.22 29.67
C GLU A 277 67.46 -9.41 29.03
N ILE A 278 68.50 -9.08 28.24
CA ILE A 278 69.87 -9.62 28.40
C ILE A 278 70.85 -8.45 28.31
#